data_AF-A0A258BL60-F1
#
_entry.id   AF-A0A258BL60-F1
#
_cell.length_a   1.000
_cell.length_b   1.000
_cell.length_c   1.000
_cell.angle_alpha   90.00
_cell.angle_beta   90.00
_cell.angle_gamma   90.00
#
_symmetry.space_group_name_H-M   'P 1'
#
loop_
_entity.id
_entity.type
_entity.pdbx_description
1 polymer ?
#
loop_
_entity_poly.entity_id
_entity_poly.type
_entity_poly.pdbx_seq_one_letter_code
_entity_poly.pdbx_strand_id
1 'polypeptide(L)'
;DEASPVPSVTSIWPVAGWLEREVFDMYGVIFSGNADLRRILTDYGFSGYPQRKDFPLTGYVEMRYSEEAKRVVYEPVKLAQDFRNFDFMSPWEGAQYVLPGDEKAPQQPKSGDKA
;
A
#
# COMPACT_ATOMS: atom_id res chain seq x y z
N ASP A 1 10.21 -11.33 7.40
CA ASP A 1 9.77 -12.09 6.22
C ASP A 1 8.30 -11.83 5.94
N GLU A 2 7.94 -11.55 4.69
CA GLU A 2 6.56 -11.18 4.28
C GLU A 2 5.52 -12.27 4.56
N ALA A 3 5.95 -13.52 4.69
CA ALA A 3 5.10 -14.67 5.00
C ALA A 3 4.91 -14.91 6.52
N SER A 4 5.56 -14.13 7.38
CA SER A 4 5.46 -14.33 8.82
C SER A 4 4.11 -13.82 9.34
N PRO A 5 3.29 -14.68 9.98
CA PRO A 5 2.01 -14.25 10.52
C PRO A 5 2.21 -13.35 11.75
N VAL A 6 1.38 -12.31 11.85
CA VAL A 6 1.36 -11.34 12.96
C VAL A 6 0.17 -11.67 13.87
N PRO A 7 0.31 -11.65 15.22
CA PRO A 7 -0.82 -11.89 16.11
C PRO A 7 -1.90 -10.81 15.97
N SER A 8 -3.17 -11.21 15.87
CA SER A 8 -4.31 -10.30 15.82
C SER A 8 -4.57 -9.64 17.18
N VAL A 9 -5.07 -8.40 17.15
CA VAL A 9 -5.43 -7.60 18.34
C VAL A 9 -6.95 -7.61 18.60
N THR A 10 -7.69 -8.43 17.85
CA THR A 10 -9.15 -8.63 17.98
C THR A 10 -9.61 -9.00 19.39
N SER A 11 -8.75 -9.67 20.18
CA SER A 11 -9.01 -10.03 21.58
C SER A 11 -9.08 -8.83 22.52
N ILE A 12 -8.38 -7.74 22.21
CA ILE A 12 -8.37 -6.50 22.98
C ILE A 12 -9.38 -5.52 22.39
N TRP A 13 -9.39 -5.38 21.06
CA TRP A 13 -10.29 -4.46 20.34
C TRP A 13 -11.11 -5.21 19.29
N PRO A 14 -12.41 -5.44 19.54
CA PRO A 14 -13.28 -6.13 18.58
C PRO A 14 -13.37 -5.45 17.22
N VAL A 15 -13.25 -4.11 17.19
CA VAL A 15 -13.29 -3.31 15.95
C VAL A 15 -12.09 -3.59 15.04
N ALA A 16 -10.95 -4.02 15.60
CA ALA A 16 -9.73 -4.30 14.85
C ALA A 16 -9.92 -5.43 13.81
N GLY A 17 -10.93 -6.28 13.95
CA GLY A 17 -11.19 -7.35 13.00
C GLY A 17 -11.43 -6.86 11.56
N TRP A 18 -12.04 -5.68 11.38
CA TRP A 18 -12.24 -5.08 10.05
C TRP A 18 -10.96 -4.46 9.50
N LEU A 19 -10.19 -3.80 10.36
CA LEU A 19 -8.93 -3.15 9.98
C LEU A 19 -7.86 -4.19 9.59
N GLU A 20 -7.77 -5.29 10.33
CA GLU A 20 -6.88 -6.41 9.99
C GLU A 20 -7.25 -7.02 8.63
N ARG A 21 -8.55 -7.10 8.30
CA ARG A 21 -9.02 -7.56 6.99
C ARG A 21 -8.67 -6.58 5.87
N GLU A 22 -8.79 -5.28 6.12
CA GLU A 22 -8.36 -4.24 5.18
C GLU A 22 -6.85 -4.33 4.90
N VAL A 23 -6.03 -4.48 5.94
CA VAL A 23 -4.58 -4.63 5.81
C VAL A 23 -4.24 -5.93 5.07
N PHE A 24 -4.95 -7.02 5.32
CA PHE A 24 -4.82 -8.25 4.54
C PHE A 24 -5.15 -8.04 3.06
N ASP A 25 -6.23 -7.34 2.73
CA ASP A 25 -6.66 -7.10 1.35
C ASP A 25 -5.74 -6.13 0.59
N MET A 26 -5.19 -5.13 1.29
CA MET A 26 -4.37 -4.08 0.67
C MET A 26 -2.88 -4.39 0.61
N TYR A 27 -2.35 -5.09 1.62
CA TYR A 27 -0.92 -5.38 1.78
C TYR A 27 -0.59 -6.88 1.80
N GLY A 28 -1.57 -7.75 2.04
CA GLY A 28 -1.34 -9.20 2.13
C GLY A 28 -0.66 -9.66 3.42
N VAL A 29 -0.75 -8.87 4.49
CA VAL A 29 -0.25 -9.26 5.81
C VAL A 29 -1.21 -10.27 6.43
N ILE A 30 -0.68 -11.41 6.87
CA ILE A 30 -1.46 -12.50 7.46
C ILE A 30 -1.54 -12.30 8.97
N PHE A 31 -2.76 -12.32 9.51
CA PHE A 31 -3.00 -12.21 10.95
C PHE A 31 -3.38 -13.57 11.56
N SER A 32 -2.65 -14.02 12.59
CA SER A 32 -2.98 -15.22 13.37
C SER A 32 -3.93 -14.88 14.51
N GLY A 33 -5.08 -15.57 14.58
CA GLY A 33 -6.10 -15.37 15.62
C GLY A 33 -7.34 -14.59 15.19
N ASN A 34 -7.40 -14.09 13.95
CA ASN A 34 -8.61 -13.51 13.38
C ASN A 34 -9.59 -14.61 12.94
N ALA A 35 -10.88 -14.46 13.23
CA ALA A 35 -11.90 -15.46 12.97
C ALA A 35 -12.33 -15.55 11.48
N ASP A 36 -12.25 -14.45 10.72
CA ASP A 36 -12.66 -14.40 9.31
C ASP A 36 -11.71 -13.51 8.50
N LEU A 37 -10.57 -14.09 8.10
CA LEU A 37 -9.60 -13.41 7.25
C LEU A 37 -9.95 -13.60 5.76
N ARG A 38 -10.76 -12.69 5.23
CA ARG A 38 -11.09 -12.61 3.80
C ARG A 38 -11.07 -11.17 3.31
N ARG A 39 -10.90 -11.02 2.00
CA ARG A 39 -10.95 -9.73 1.28
C ARG A 39 -12.28 -9.02 1.49
N ILE A 40 -12.26 -7.69 1.40
CA ILE A 40 -13.42 -6.84 1.73
C ILE A 40 -13.59 -5.65 0.79
N LEU A 41 -12.51 -5.02 0.35
CA LEU A 41 -12.54 -3.84 -0.51
C LEU A 41 -12.32 -4.19 -1.98
N THR A 42 -11.50 -5.21 -2.27
CA THR A 42 -11.20 -5.60 -3.65
C THR A 42 -12.32 -6.45 -4.26
N ASP A 43 -12.38 -6.47 -5.59
CA ASP A 43 -13.32 -7.33 -6.32
C ASP A 43 -13.04 -8.82 -6.03
N TYR A 44 -14.07 -9.66 -6.12
CA TYR A 44 -14.01 -11.08 -5.79
C TYR A 44 -12.94 -11.85 -6.59
N GLY A 45 -12.76 -11.49 -7.87
CA GLY A 45 -11.78 -12.10 -8.77
C GLY A 45 -10.42 -11.39 -8.80
N PHE A 46 -10.20 -10.39 -7.95
CA PHE A 46 -8.98 -9.60 -7.98
C PHE A 46 -7.74 -10.45 -7.61
N SER A 47 -6.61 -10.23 -8.26
CA SER A 47 -5.36 -10.93 -7.93
C SER A 47 -4.25 -9.91 -7.70
N GLY A 48 -3.78 -9.86 -6.45
CA GLY A 48 -2.75 -8.91 -6.01
C GLY A 48 -3.18 -8.17 -4.75
N TYR A 49 -2.33 -7.22 -4.33
CA TYR A 49 -2.50 -6.38 -3.14
C TYR A 49 -2.25 -4.91 -3.55
N PRO A 50 -3.29 -4.07 -3.69
CA PRO A 50 -3.18 -2.80 -4.40
C PRO A 50 -2.24 -1.76 -3.78
N GLN A 51 -2.07 -1.75 -2.45
CA GLN A 51 -1.28 -0.72 -1.77
C GLN A 51 0.20 -1.09 -1.62
N ARG A 52 0.63 -2.23 -2.18
CA ARG A 52 2.05 -2.56 -2.26
C ARG A 52 2.73 -1.67 -3.30
N LYS A 53 3.98 -1.32 -3.05
CA LYS A 53 4.74 -0.35 -3.88
C LYS A 53 5.14 -0.89 -5.26
N ASP A 54 5.09 -2.21 -5.44
CA ASP A 54 5.31 -2.92 -6.70
C ASP A 54 4.05 -2.94 -7.59
N PHE A 55 2.86 -2.71 -7.04
CA PHE A 55 1.61 -2.75 -7.79
C PHE A 55 1.38 -1.46 -8.61
N PRO A 56 1.06 -1.54 -9.91
CA PRO A 56 0.81 -0.36 -10.73
C PRO A 56 -0.51 0.32 -10.35
N LEU A 57 -0.54 1.65 -10.38
CA LEU A 57 -1.73 2.43 -10.02
C LEU A 57 -2.98 2.06 -10.84
N THR A 58 -2.80 1.69 -12.10
CA THR A 58 -3.87 1.34 -13.04
C THR A 58 -4.39 -0.08 -12.84
N GLY A 59 -3.66 -0.92 -12.10
CA GLY A 59 -3.87 -2.35 -12.06
C GLY A 59 -3.54 -3.05 -13.38
N TYR A 60 -3.81 -4.35 -13.42
CA TYR A 60 -3.55 -5.22 -14.58
C TYR A 60 -4.79 -5.50 -15.43
N VAL A 61 -5.99 -5.35 -14.84
CA VAL A 61 -7.25 -5.76 -15.45
C VAL A 61 -8.24 -4.61 -15.47
N GLU A 62 -8.88 -4.39 -16.63
CA GLU A 62 -10.03 -3.54 -16.81
C GLU A 62 -11.29 -4.37 -17.04
N MET A 63 -12.45 -3.78 -16.74
CA MET A 63 -13.74 -4.44 -16.81
C MET A 63 -14.60 -3.74 -17.87
N ARG A 64 -15.05 -4.48 -18.89
CA ARG A 64 -15.96 -3.96 -19.93
C ARG A 64 -17.14 -4.88 -20.18
N TYR A 65 -18.29 -4.30 -20.53
CA TYR A 65 -19.44 -5.08 -20.98
C TYR A 65 -19.20 -5.55 -22.42
N SER A 66 -19.35 -6.86 -22.65
CA SER A 66 -19.32 -7.44 -24.00
C SER A 66 -20.73 -7.83 -24.42
N GLU A 67 -21.21 -7.24 -25.52
CA GLU A 67 -22.53 -7.53 -26.07
C GLU A 67 -22.64 -8.98 -26.58
N GLU A 68 -21.57 -9.50 -27.19
CA GLU A 68 -21.50 -10.88 -27.71
C GLU A 68 -21.71 -11.91 -26.59
N ALA A 69 -21.07 -11.69 -25.45
CA ALA A 69 -21.15 -12.59 -24.30
C ALA A 69 -22.30 -12.24 -23.32
N LYS A 70 -23.00 -11.11 -23.55
CA LYS A 70 -24.03 -10.54 -22.66
C LYS A 70 -23.63 -10.49 -21.19
N ARG A 71 -22.35 -10.30 -20.92
CA ARG A 71 -21.78 -10.29 -19.58
C ARG A 71 -20.60 -9.35 -19.51
N VAL A 72 -20.21 -9.03 -18.28
CA VAL A 72 -19.01 -8.23 -18.04
C VAL A 72 -17.77 -9.14 -18.12
N VAL A 73 -16.76 -8.67 -18.84
CA VAL A 73 -15.52 -9.40 -19.12
C VAL A 73 -14.34 -8.63 -18.54
N TYR A 74 -13.38 -9.39 -18.02
CA TYR A 74 -12.10 -8.90 -17.50
C TYR A 74 -11.05 -8.99 -18.62
N GLU A 75 -10.43 -7.88 -18.97
CA GLU A 75 -9.40 -7.81 -20.01
C GLU A 75 -8.14 -7.08 -19.50
N PRO A 76 -6.96 -7.31 -20.10
CA PRO A 76 -5.77 -6.54 -19.75
C PRO A 76 -5.99 -5.04 -19.98
N VAL A 77 -5.55 -4.21 -19.03
CA VAL A 77 -5.71 -2.75 -19.11
C VAL A 77 -5.11 -2.21 -20.40
N LYS A 78 -5.90 -1.43 -21.15
CA LYS A 78 -5.45 -0.69 -22.33
C LYS A 78 -5.88 0.77 -22.23
N LEU A 79 -5.01 1.58 -21.61
CA LEU A 79 -5.25 3.00 -21.50
C LEU A 79 -5.11 3.70 -22.86
N ALA A 80 -6.02 4.63 -23.15
CA ALA A 80 -5.88 5.53 -24.29
C ALA A 80 -4.76 6.55 -24.08
N GLN A 81 -4.48 6.90 -22.82
CA GLN A 81 -3.40 7.77 -22.39
C GLN A 81 -2.79 7.23 -21.11
N ASP A 82 -1.47 7.09 -21.08
CA ASP A 82 -0.75 6.64 -19.90
C ASP A 82 -0.77 7.67 -18.77
N PHE A 83 -0.59 7.18 -17.54
CA PHE A 83 -0.48 8.04 -16.36
C PHE A 83 0.77 8.94 -16.45
N ARG A 84 0.58 10.25 -16.36
CA ARG A 84 1.66 11.23 -16.37
C ARG A 84 2.19 11.41 -14.96
N ASN A 85 3.38 10.86 -14.70
CA ASN A 85 4.10 11.10 -13.45
C ASN A 85 4.88 12.42 -13.56
N PHE A 86 4.53 13.39 -12.72
CA PHE A 86 5.25 14.66 -12.62
C PHE A 86 6.18 14.61 -11.42
N ASP A 87 7.45 14.91 -11.66
CA ASP A 87 8.40 15.09 -10.57
C ASP A 87 8.24 16.49 -9.98
N PHE A 88 7.71 16.55 -8.75
CA PHE A 88 7.55 17.79 -8.00
C PHE A 88 8.73 18.04 -7.04
N MET A 89 9.72 17.15 -7.00
CA MET A 89 10.86 17.30 -6.12
C MET A 89 11.76 18.41 -6.66
N SER A 90 12.01 19.41 -5.82
CA SER A 90 13.00 20.45 -6.12
C SER A 90 14.38 19.82 -6.23
N PRO A 91 15.21 20.22 -7.22
CA PRO A 91 16.60 19.79 -7.32
C PRO A 91 17.46 20.39 -6.20
N TRP A 92 16.97 21.43 -5.52
CA TRP A 92 17.59 22.01 -4.34
C TRP A 92 17.14 21.25 -3.10
N GLU A 93 18.11 20.89 -2.25
CA GLU A 93 17.85 20.30 -0.93
C GLU A 93 16.83 21.18 -0.21
N GLY A 94 15.63 20.63 0.00
CA GLY A 94 14.54 21.35 0.66
C GLY A 94 14.96 21.83 2.05
N ALA A 95 14.21 22.80 2.61
CA ALA A 95 14.47 23.25 3.96
C ALA A 95 14.52 22.05 4.92
N GLN A 96 15.67 21.84 5.56
CA GLN A 96 15.84 20.80 6.57
C GLN A 96 15.00 21.19 7.79
N TYR A 97 13.74 20.75 7.81
CA TYR A 97 12.87 20.87 8.98
C TYR A 97 13.29 19.82 10.02
N VAL A 98 14.47 20.01 10.61
CA VAL A 98 14.85 19.30 11.83
C VAL A 98 13.96 19.87 12.93
N LEU A 99 12.90 19.13 13.27
CA LEU A 99 12.06 19.49 14.41
C LEU A 99 12.91 19.38 15.69
N PRO A 100 12.91 20.39 16.57
CA PRO A 100 13.62 20.29 17.84
C PRO A 100 13.07 19.11 18.66
N GLY A 101 13.89 18.06 18.83
CA GLY A 101 13.55 16.86 19.61
C GLY A 101 13.31 15.57 18.82
N ASP A 102 13.51 15.54 17.49
CA ASP A 102 13.37 14.32 16.70
C ASP A 102 14.62 13.42 16.81
N GLU A 103 14.53 12.36 17.62
CA GLU A 103 15.61 11.38 17.86
C GLU A 103 15.99 10.54 16.62
N LYS A 104 15.24 10.66 15.52
CA LYS A 104 15.49 9.93 14.25
C LYS A 104 16.19 10.74 13.17
N ALA A 105 16.52 12.01 13.41
CA ALA A 105 17.31 12.80 12.46
C ALA A 105 18.77 12.27 12.39
N PRO A 106 19.40 12.18 11.21
CA PRO A 106 20.82 11.88 11.12
C PRO A 106 21.60 12.97 11.88
N GLN A 107 22.37 12.57 12.90
CA GLN A 107 23.17 13.48 13.71
C GLN A 107 24.17 14.23 12.80
N GLN A 108 24.11 15.57 12.82
CA GLN A 108 25.09 16.38 12.10
C GLN A 108 26.50 16.03 12.59
N PRO A 109 27.49 15.89 11.69
CA PRO A 109 28.86 15.58 12.08
C PRO A 109 29.39 16.72 12.95
N LYS A 110 29.72 16.42 14.21
CA LYS A 110 30.32 17.38 15.16
C LYS A 110 31.60 17.95 14.54
N SER A 111 31.66 19.25 14.26
CA SER A 111 32.94 19.88 13.91
C SER A 111 33.83 19.81 15.14
N GLY A 112 34.88 18.99 15.06
CA GLY A 112 35.85 18.86 16.14
C GLY A 112 36.59 20.17 16.32
N ASP A 113 36.53 20.69 17.55
CA ASP A 113 37.54 21.59 18.08
C ASP A 113 38.92 20.99 17.84
N LYS A 114 39.76 21.68 17.07
CA LYS A 114 41.21 21.61 17.20
C LYS A 114 41.82 22.98 16.98
N ALA A 115 42.20 23.56 18.12
CA ALA A 115 43.37 24.40 18.43
C ALA A 115 43.70 25.58 17.50
#